data_AF-K3WPA7-F1
#
_entry.id   AF-K3WPA7-F1
#
_cell.length_a   1.000
_cell.length_b   1.000
_cell.length_c   1.000
_cell.angle_alpha   90.00
_cell.angle_beta   90.00
_cell.angle_gamma   90.00
#
_symmetry.space_group_name_H-M   'P 1'
#
loop_
_entity.id
_entity.type
_entity.pdbx_description
1 polymer ?
#
loop_
_entity_poly.entity_id
_entity_poly.type
_entity_poly.pdbx_seq_one_letter_code
_entity_poly.pdbx_strand_id
1 'polypeptide(L)'
;MFIGYQGIDVLPVQRAIHALRTTVYPSLQPQPATWKANNLPSSQEATGRRRIAFVSTWFRNHSVGKLLLGVIEHLDRTKFHIEIYRCVHFLQLPDELTDAFRRVADTYTELPVDMDDALALLRREYIDVLIYPELGMDEWTLSLAHHRIAPVQCVFWGHPITTGNPVVDYFISSEYFVSDFFDSDDNPRDDKNDSADKKDSADTFIHHGTHFSEQVVLFRGLGTFFTQVPGSVI
;
A
#
# COMPACT_ATOMS: atom_id res chain seq x y z
N MET A 1 4.54 -1.36 -11.96
CA MET A 1 5.00 0.01 -11.68
C MET A 1 4.65 1.02 -12.79
N PHE A 2 5.23 0.93 -14.01
CA PHE A 2 5.23 2.07 -14.95
C PHE A 2 3.90 2.45 -15.62
N ILE A 3 2.91 1.55 -15.61
CA ILE A 3 1.65 1.77 -16.32
C ILE A 3 0.83 2.94 -15.76
N GLY A 4 0.97 3.26 -14.46
CA GLY A 4 0.28 4.41 -13.85
C GLY A 4 0.72 5.77 -14.37
N TYR A 5 1.85 5.87 -15.07
CA TYR A 5 2.35 7.12 -15.63
C TYR A 5 1.84 7.39 -17.04
N GLN A 6 0.96 6.53 -17.58
CA GLN A 6 0.41 6.66 -18.93
C GLN A 6 -0.89 7.48 -18.97
N GLY A 7 -1.39 7.95 -17.82
CA GLY A 7 -2.63 8.74 -17.76
C GLY A 7 -3.91 7.94 -18.06
N ILE A 8 -3.85 6.61 -18.00
CA ILE A 8 -4.97 5.69 -18.24
C ILE A 8 -5.54 5.15 -16.93
N ASP A 9 -6.79 4.68 -16.95
CA ASP A 9 -7.31 3.86 -15.86
C ASP A 9 -6.56 2.52 -15.81
N VAL A 10 -5.75 2.36 -14.78
CA VAL A 10 -4.90 1.18 -14.60
C VAL A 10 -5.60 0.02 -13.89
N LEU A 11 -6.78 0.24 -13.30
CA LEU A 11 -7.47 -0.81 -12.53
C LEU A 11 -7.77 -2.07 -13.36
N PRO A 12 -8.31 -1.98 -14.59
CA PRO A 12 -8.54 -3.18 -15.42
C PRO A 12 -7.25 -3.95 -15.68
N VAL A 13 -6.14 -3.23 -15.92
CA VAL A 13 -4.85 -3.86 -16.19
C VAL A 13 -4.27 -4.50 -14.94
N GLN A 14 -4.36 -3.85 -13.78
CA GLN A 14 -3.89 -4.41 -12.51
C GLN A 14 -4.66 -5.69 -12.14
N ARG A 15 -5.98 -5.71 -12.33
CA ARG A 15 -6.80 -6.93 -12.16
C ARG A 15 -6.38 -8.04 -13.12
N ALA A 16 -6.14 -7.71 -14.39
CA ALA A 16 -5.67 -8.68 -15.38
C ALA A 16 -4.29 -9.24 -15.02
N ILE A 17 -3.37 -8.40 -14.54
CA ILE A 17 -2.04 -8.82 -14.07
C ILE A 17 -2.17 -9.75 -12.85
N HIS A 18 -3.00 -9.40 -11.87
CA HIS A 18 -3.25 -10.26 -10.71
C HIS A 18 -3.80 -11.62 -11.16
N ALA A 19 -4.85 -11.65 -11.98
CA ALA A 19 -5.45 -12.89 -12.48
C ALA A 19 -4.44 -13.74 -13.27
N LEU A 20 -3.62 -13.11 -14.11
CA LEU A 20 -2.56 -13.77 -14.86
C LEU A 20 -1.54 -14.43 -13.92
N ARG A 21 -1.07 -13.71 -12.90
CA ARG A 21 -0.10 -14.23 -11.92
C ARG A 21 -0.67 -15.45 -11.20
N THR A 22 -1.90 -15.37 -10.70
CA THR A 22 -2.56 -16.48 -9.99
C THR A 22 -2.82 -17.69 -10.90
N THR A 23 -2.99 -17.46 -12.22
CA THR A 23 -3.15 -18.52 -13.22
C THR A 23 -1.82 -19.21 -13.55
N VAL A 24 -0.74 -18.44 -13.73
CA VAL A 24 0.59 -18.94 -14.10
C VAL A 24 1.31 -19.57 -12.91
N TYR A 25 1.08 -19.03 -11.70
CA TYR A 25 1.69 -19.50 -10.45
C TYR A 25 0.60 -19.95 -9.47
N PRO A 26 0.19 -21.24 -9.51
CA PRO A 26 -0.82 -21.76 -8.59
C PRO A 26 -0.47 -21.61 -7.11
N SER A 27 0.81 -21.46 -6.76
CA SER A 27 1.25 -21.14 -5.40
C SER A 27 0.70 -19.81 -4.88
N LEU A 28 0.40 -18.86 -5.77
CA LEU A 28 -0.18 -17.56 -5.44
C LEU A 28 -1.71 -17.59 -5.30
N GLN A 29 -2.35 -18.75 -5.48
CA GLN A 29 -3.79 -18.88 -5.24
C GLN A 29 -4.09 -18.49 -3.78
N PRO A 30 -5.05 -17.58 -3.55
CA PRO A 30 -5.42 -17.19 -2.20
C PRO A 30 -5.85 -18.42 -1.41
N GLN A 31 -5.06 -18.79 -0.41
CA GLN A 31 -5.42 -19.86 0.50
C GLN A 31 -6.49 -19.34 1.47
N PRO A 32 -7.54 -20.12 1.77
CA PRO A 32 -8.50 -19.74 2.79
C PRO A 32 -7.74 -19.55 4.10
N ALA A 33 -7.90 -18.38 4.68
CA ALA A 33 -7.16 -18.04 5.87
C ALA A 33 -7.67 -18.87 7.05
N THR A 34 -6.76 -19.64 7.64
CA THR A 34 -7.04 -20.47 8.80
C THR A 34 -6.74 -19.69 10.08
N TRP A 35 -7.38 -18.54 10.28
CA TRP A 35 -7.32 -17.86 11.57
C TRP A 35 -8.16 -18.68 12.56
N LYS A 36 -7.52 -19.53 13.36
CA LYS A 36 -8.20 -20.09 14.51
C LYS A 36 -8.30 -18.99 15.56
N ALA A 37 -9.46 -18.33 15.62
CA ALA A 37 -9.78 -17.32 16.64
C ALA A 37 -9.55 -17.82 18.08
N ASN A 38 -9.41 -19.13 18.30
CA ASN A 38 -9.26 -19.76 19.62
C ASN A 38 -7.83 -20.21 19.95
N ASN A 39 -6.82 -19.85 19.16
CA ASN A 39 -5.42 -20.29 19.38
C ASN A 39 -4.43 -19.14 19.66
N LEU A 40 -4.91 -17.96 20.03
CA LEU A 40 -4.01 -16.93 20.57
C LEU A 40 -3.36 -17.47 21.85
N PRO A 41 -2.03 -17.53 21.97
CA PRO A 41 -1.39 -17.83 23.24
C PRO A 41 -1.93 -16.86 24.31
N SER A 42 -2.25 -17.38 25.50
CA SER A 42 -2.95 -16.65 26.57
C SER A 42 -2.27 -15.34 27.02
N SER A 43 -0.98 -15.18 26.74
CA SER A 43 -0.25 -13.92 26.97
C SER A 43 -0.58 -12.81 25.96
N GLN A 44 -1.06 -13.14 24.76
CA GLN A 44 -1.42 -12.19 23.70
C GLN A 44 -2.81 -11.58 23.93
N GLU A 45 -3.78 -12.35 24.43
CA GLU A 45 -5.07 -11.81 24.91
C GLU A 45 -4.89 -10.85 26.10
N ALA A 46 -3.86 -11.06 26.92
CA ALA A 46 -3.66 -10.33 28.18
C ALA A 46 -3.38 -8.83 28.01
N THR A 47 -2.93 -8.36 26.84
CA THR A 47 -2.63 -6.93 26.63
C THR A 47 -3.83 -6.12 26.09
N GLY A 48 -4.78 -6.76 25.42
CA GLY A 48 -5.87 -6.09 24.71
C GLY A 48 -5.45 -5.17 23.56
N ARG A 49 -4.15 -5.11 23.21
CA ARG A 49 -3.62 -4.27 22.12
C ARG A 49 -3.80 -4.96 20.77
N ARG A 50 -4.17 -4.20 19.75
CA ARG A 50 -4.23 -4.67 18.35
C ARG A 50 -2.83 -4.78 17.75
N ARG A 51 -2.53 -5.90 17.09
CA ARG A 51 -1.26 -6.20 16.44
C ARG A 51 -1.24 -5.65 15.02
N ILE A 52 -0.49 -4.59 14.81
CA ILE A 52 -0.35 -3.94 13.50
C ILE A 52 1.04 -4.26 12.95
N ALA A 53 1.07 -4.99 11.83
CA ALA A 53 2.30 -5.32 11.13
C ALA A 53 2.52 -4.43 9.92
N PHE A 54 3.73 -3.89 9.78
CA PHE A 54 4.17 -3.17 8.59
C PHE A 54 5.17 -4.03 7.82
N VAL A 55 4.94 -4.25 6.51
CA VAL A 55 5.78 -5.11 5.68
C VAL A 55 6.33 -4.34 4.50
N SER A 56 7.66 -4.20 4.39
CA SER A 56 8.30 -3.51 3.25
C SER A 56 9.78 -3.80 3.14
N THR A 57 10.30 -3.73 1.91
CA THR A 57 11.75 -3.65 1.64
C THR A 57 12.32 -2.29 2.06
N TRP A 58 11.50 -1.24 2.09
CA TRP A 58 11.95 0.16 2.08
C TRP A 58 12.01 0.83 3.45
N PHE A 59 12.06 0.06 4.54
CA PHE A 59 12.36 0.55 5.90
C PHE A 59 13.85 0.95 6.03
N ARG A 60 14.24 1.97 5.27
CA ARG A 60 15.61 2.44 5.07
C ARG A 60 15.58 3.88 4.53
N ASN A 61 16.74 4.49 4.24
CA ASN A 61 16.85 5.81 3.62
C ASN A 61 16.26 5.85 2.20
N HIS A 62 14.94 5.84 2.14
CA HIS A 62 14.05 5.81 0.98
C HIS A 62 12.83 6.69 1.29
N SER A 63 12.09 7.16 0.27
CA SER A 63 10.90 8.00 0.47
C SER A 63 9.89 7.35 1.41
N VAL A 64 9.59 6.07 1.20
CA VAL A 64 8.70 5.26 2.05
C VAL A 64 9.15 5.25 3.51
N GLY A 65 10.43 4.96 3.76
CA GLY A 65 10.98 4.95 5.11
C GLY A 65 10.88 6.32 5.80
N LYS A 66 11.19 7.40 5.07
CA LYS A 66 11.09 8.77 5.60
C LYS A 66 9.65 9.16 5.95
N LEU A 67 8.69 8.75 5.11
CA LEU A 67 7.27 9.05 5.32
C LEU A 67 6.69 8.28 6.51
N LEU A 68 7.07 7.02 6.70
CA LEU A 68 6.44 6.17 7.70
C LEU A 68 7.11 6.14 9.07
N LEU A 69 8.39 6.48 9.20
CA LEU A 69 9.05 6.40 10.51
C LEU A 69 8.31 7.21 11.56
N GLY A 70 7.96 8.46 11.25
CA GLY A 70 7.22 9.33 12.17
C GLY A 70 5.83 8.79 12.48
N VAL A 71 5.12 8.22 11.50
CA VAL A 71 3.81 7.60 11.72
C VAL A 71 3.93 6.45 12.71
N ILE A 72 4.85 5.52 12.45
CA ILE A 72 5.07 4.33 13.29
C ILE A 72 5.50 4.74 14.70
N GLU A 73 6.41 5.69 14.84
CA GLU A 73 6.90 6.19 16.12
C GLU A 73 5.76 6.73 17.00
N HIS A 74 4.78 7.40 16.42
CA HIS A 74 3.71 8.08 17.16
C HIS A 74 2.41 7.30 17.32
N LEU A 75 2.33 6.05 16.83
CA LEU A 75 1.15 5.21 17.08
C LEU A 75 0.94 4.96 18.59
N ASP A 76 -0.30 5.05 19.03
CA ASP A 76 -0.67 4.90 20.44
C ASP A 76 -0.37 3.48 20.96
N ARG A 77 0.75 3.33 21.69
CA ARG A 77 1.22 2.03 22.21
C ARG A 77 0.33 1.45 23.31
N THR A 78 -0.64 2.21 23.82
CA THR A 78 -1.68 1.69 24.73
C THR A 78 -2.75 0.91 23.98
N LYS A 79 -2.90 1.15 22.67
CA LYS A 79 -3.88 0.49 21.79
C LYS A 79 -3.24 -0.50 20.83
N PHE A 80 -2.00 -0.24 20.43
CA PHE A 80 -1.34 -0.97 19.36
C PHE A 80 -0.03 -1.60 19.80
N HIS A 81 0.19 -2.84 19.38
CA HIS A 81 1.48 -3.51 19.37
C HIS A 81 2.01 -3.46 17.93
N ILE A 82 3.17 -2.85 17.72
CA ILE A 82 3.68 -2.54 16.40
C ILE A 82 4.78 -3.52 15.98
N GLU A 83 4.55 -4.19 14.86
CA GLU A 83 5.44 -5.18 14.28
C GLU A 83 5.98 -4.66 12.95
N ILE A 84 7.28 -4.81 12.71
CA ILE A 84 7.92 -4.45 11.46
C ILE A 84 8.58 -5.70 10.88
N TYR A 85 8.18 -6.04 9.66
CA TYR A 85 8.77 -7.10 8.86
C TYR A 85 9.49 -6.50 7.67
N ARG A 86 10.82 -6.43 7.76
CA ARG A 86 11.65 -5.91 6.68
C ARG A 86 11.94 -7.01 5.68
N CYS A 87 11.61 -6.79 4.42
CA CYS A 87 11.95 -7.70 3.33
C CYS A 87 13.42 -7.48 2.93
N VAL A 88 14.24 -8.54 2.91
CA VAL A 88 15.68 -8.45 2.63
C VAL A 88 16.12 -9.25 1.40
N HIS A 89 15.17 -9.66 0.56
CA HIS A 89 15.40 -10.52 -0.61
C HIS A 89 16.37 -9.93 -1.66
N PHE A 90 16.51 -8.59 -1.76
CA PHE A 90 17.54 -7.95 -2.59
C PHE A 90 18.28 -6.78 -1.92
N LEU A 91 17.76 -6.24 -0.80
CA LEU A 91 18.40 -5.15 -0.04
C LEU A 91 18.66 -5.59 1.40
N GLN A 92 19.83 -6.16 1.66
CA GLN A 92 20.17 -6.72 2.97
C GLN A 92 20.81 -5.70 3.91
N LEU A 93 21.71 -4.86 3.40
CA LEU A 93 22.48 -3.92 4.23
C LEU A 93 21.56 -2.88 4.89
N PRO A 94 21.53 -2.79 6.23
CA PRO A 94 20.77 -1.76 6.93
C PRO A 94 21.46 -0.40 6.84
N ASP A 95 20.69 0.66 7.05
CA ASP A 95 21.20 2.02 7.26
C ASP A 95 20.65 2.63 8.56
N GLU A 96 21.03 3.87 8.86
CA GLU A 96 20.61 4.57 10.08
C GLU A 96 19.08 4.64 10.25
N LEU A 97 18.33 4.72 9.14
CA LEU A 97 16.87 4.75 9.20
C LEU A 97 16.30 3.35 9.46
N THR A 98 16.91 2.31 8.89
CA THR A 98 16.59 0.92 9.26
C THR A 98 16.77 0.68 10.76
N ASP A 99 17.86 1.18 11.33
CA ASP A 99 18.10 1.08 12.78
C ASP A 99 17.09 1.88 13.59
N ALA A 100 16.61 3.01 13.08
CA ALA A 100 15.54 3.77 13.71
C ALA A 100 14.22 2.99 13.75
N PHE A 101 13.83 2.34 12.65
CA PHE A 101 12.66 1.44 12.63
C PHE A 101 12.78 0.31 13.64
N ARG A 102 13.97 -0.30 13.76
CA ARG A 102 14.22 -1.37 14.74
C ARG A 102 14.02 -0.89 16.18
N ARG A 103 14.36 0.36 16.50
CA ARG A 103 14.20 0.93 17.85
C ARG A 103 12.75 1.27 18.21
N VAL A 104 11.94 1.69 17.25
CA VAL A 104 10.56 2.15 17.52
C VAL A 104 9.51 1.05 17.49
N ALA A 105 9.82 -0.11 16.89
CA ALA A 105 8.91 -1.24 16.83
C ALA A 105 8.88 -2.02 18.15
N ASP A 106 7.71 -2.54 18.54
CA ASP A 106 7.63 -3.53 19.62
C ASP A 106 8.23 -4.87 19.17
N THR A 107 8.18 -5.17 17.87
CA THR A 107 8.82 -6.34 17.25
C THR A 107 9.39 -5.97 15.90
N TYR A 108 10.65 -6.32 15.64
CA TYR A 108 11.30 -6.10 14.36
C TYR A 108 11.89 -7.42 13.87
N THR A 109 11.58 -7.81 12.65
CA THR A 109 12.04 -9.06 12.04
C THR A 109 12.45 -8.82 10.59
N GLU A 110 13.57 -9.38 10.18
CA GLU A 110 13.93 -9.48 8.76
C GLU A 110 13.34 -10.77 8.21
N LEU A 111 12.56 -10.68 7.14
CA LEU A 111 11.91 -11.85 6.57
C LEU A 111 12.92 -12.74 5.84
N PRO A 112 12.76 -14.07 5.93
CA PRO A 112 13.47 -15.01 5.07
C PRO A 112 13.34 -14.60 3.59
N VAL A 113 14.38 -14.88 2.81
CA VAL A 113 14.36 -14.63 1.36
C VAL A 113 13.40 -15.60 0.66
N ASP A 114 13.29 -16.82 1.18
CA ASP A 114 12.34 -17.81 0.72
C ASP A 114 10.89 -17.41 1.09
N MET A 115 9.99 -17.50 0.10
CA MET A 115 8.59 -17.06 0.25
C MET A 115 7.80 -17.94 1.21
N ASP A 116 8.01 -19.26 1.18
CA ASP A 116 7.26 -20.19 2.01
C ASP A 116 7.67 -20.05 3.47
N ASP A 117 8.96 -19.87 3.73
CA ASP A 117 9.48 -19.58 5.07
C ASP A 117 8.96 -18.23 5.61
N ALA A 118 8.94 -17.18 4.76
CA ALA A 118 8.40 -15.87 5.14
C ALA A 118 6.90 -15.95 5.46
N LEU A 119 6.12 -16.66 4.65
CA LEU A 119 4.69 -16.88 4.89
C LEU A 119 4.44 -17.71 6.17
N ALA A 120 5.24 -18.76 6.39
CA ALA A 120 5.15 -19.59 7.59
C ALA A 120 5.47 -18.77 8.85
N LEU A 121 6.44 -17.86 8.79
CA LEU A 121 6.74 -16.93 9.86
C LEU A 121 5.55 -16.00 10.10
N LEU A 122 5.12 -15.22 9.10
CA LEU A 122 4.06 -14.22 9.26
C LEU A 122 2.74 -14.81 9.76
N ARG A 123 2.36 -16.02 9.31
CA ARG A 123 1.13 -16.70 9.73
C ARG A 123 1.14 -17.12 11.20
N ARG A 124 2.31 -17.22 11.83
CA ARG A 124 2.45 -17.58 13.26
C ARG A 124 2.39 -16.38 14.19
N GLU A 125 2.40 -15.17 13.65
CA GLU A 125 2.49 -13.92 14.41
C GLU A 125 1.12 -13.36 14.81
N TYR A 126 0.02 -13.99 14.39
CA TYR A 126 -1.36 -13.59 14.74
C TYR A 126 -1.64 -12.10 14.51
N ILE A 127 -1.24 -11.60 13.34
CA ILE A 127 -1.38 -10.20 12.93
C ILE A 127 -2.87 -9.86 12.78
N ASP A 128 -3.35 -8.80 13.45
CA ASP A 128 -4.73 -8.30 13.30
C ASP A 128 -4.87 -7.50 12.00
N VAL A 129 -3.91 -6.60 11.75
CA VAL A 129 -3.88 -5.70 10.60
C VAL A 129 -2.49 -5.73 9.97
N LEU A 130 -2.41 -6.10 8.70
CA LEU A 130 -1.17 -6.03 7.92
C LEU A 130 -1.22 -4.81 7.01
N ILE A 131 -0.19 -3.98 7.05
CA ILE A 131 -0.06 -2.76 6.26
C ILE A 131 1.16 -2.89 5.36
N TYR A 132 0.93 -2.79 4.05
CA TYR A 132 1.97 -2.55 3.08
C TYR A 132 2.14 -1.03 2.89
N PRO A 133 3.26 -0.42 3.29
CA PRO A 133 3.54 1.00 3.01
C PRO A 133 3.46 1.38 1.53
N GLU A 134 3.68 0.39 0.68
CA GLU A 134 3.72 0.47 -0.77
C GLU A 134 3.52 -0.95 -1.32
N LEU A 135 3.00 -1.04 -2.54
CA LEU A 135 3.04 -2.26 -3.33
C LEU A 135 3.32 -1.89 -4.78
N GLY A 136 4.10 -2.72 -5.47
CA GLY A 136 4.36 -2.57 -6.90
C GLY A 136 5.75 -2.08 -7.26
N MET A 137 6.62 -1.85 -6.27
CA MET A 137 8.02 -1.50 -6.50
C MET A 137 8.96 -2.70 -6.65
N ASP A 138 8.57 -3.86 -6.14
CA ASP A 138 9.28 -5.12 -6.34
C ASP A 138 8.29 -6.30 -6.47
N GLU A 139 8.73 -7.37 -7.13
CA GLU A 139 7.87 -8.54 -7.43
C GLU A 139 7.70 -9.47 -6.22
N TRP A 140 8.63 -9.46 -5.26
CA TRP A 140 8.57 -10.36 -4.10
C TRP A 140 7.47 -9.88 -3.14
N THR A 141 7.40 -8.58 -2.83
CA THR A 141 6.33 -8.00 -2.00
C THR A 141 4.98 -8.08 -2.69
N LEU A 142 4.92 -7.91 -4.01
CA LEU A 142 3.72 -8.17 -4.80
C LEU A 142 3.27 -9.63 -4.69
N SER A 143 4.19 -10.58 -4.80
CA SER A 143 3.89 -12.02 -4.65
C SER A 143 3.39 -12.32 -3.24
N LEU A 144 4.06 -11.80 -2.22
CA LEU A 144 3.63 -11.92 -0.82
C LEU A 144 2.20 -11.40 -0.62
N ALA A 145 1.85 -10.27 -1.24
CA ALA A 145 0.52 -9.67 -1.14
C ALA A 145 -0.60 -10.48 -1.81
N HIS A 146 -0.31 -11.53 -2.59
CA HIS A 146 -1.34 -12.47 -3.08
C HIS A 146 -1.87 -13.37 -1.95
N HIS A 147 -1.19 -13.42 -0.81
CA HIS A 147 -1.58 -14.26 0.32
C HIS A 147 -2.37 -13.45 1.35
N ARG A 148 -3.46 -14.04 1.84
CA ARG A 148 -4.20 -13.53 2.99
C ARG A 148 -3.43 -13.91 4.26
N ILE A 149 -2.63 -12.98 4.78
CA ILE A 149 -1.77 -13.15 5.96
C ILE A 149 -2.50 -12.68 7.22
N ALA A 150 -3.26 -11.59 7.14
CA ALA A 150 -4.05 -11.03 8.24
C ALA A 150 -5.55 -10.90 7.86
N PRO A 151 -6.46 -10.86 8.84
CA PRO A 151 -7.89 -10.62 8.60
C PRO A 151 -8.16 -9.29 7.90
N VAL A 152 -7.35 -8.27 8.17
CA VAL A 152 -7.39 -6.97 7.48
C VAL A 152 -6.03 -6.71 6.85
N GLN A 153 -6.02 -6.43 5.56
CA GLN A 153 -4.82 -6.03 4.82
C GLN A 153 -5.03 -4.68 4.16
N CYS A 154 -4.08 -3.78 4.37
CA CYS A 154 -4.12 -2.42 3.85
C CYS A 154 -2.88 -2.12 3.02
N VAL A 155 -3.01 -1.17 2.11
CA VAL A 155 -1.89 -0.53 1.41
C VAL A 155 -1.90 0.97 1.67
N PHE A 156 -0.72 1.58 1.74
CA PHE A 156 -0.53 3.03 1.87
C PHE A 156 -0.02 3.62 0.55
N TRP A 157 0.04 4.95 0.43
CA TRP A 157 0.36 5.63 -0.82
C TRP A 157 1.85 5.63 -1.23
N GLY A 158 2.71 4.81 -0.62
CA GLY A 158 4.15 4.80 -0.94
C GLY A 158 4.45 4.49 -2.41
N HIS A 159 3.58 3.73 -3.06
CA HIS A 159 3.39 3.72 -4.51
C HIS A 159 1.89 3.92 -4.80
N PRO A 160 1.44 5.11 -5.20
CA PRO A 160 0.02 5.47 -5.21
C PRO A 160 -0.69 4.96 -6.47
N ILE A 161 -0.64 3.65 -6.69
CA ILE A 161 -1.35 2.96 -7.76
C ILE A 161 -2.21 1.87 -7.12
N THR A 162 -3.48 1.76 -7.50
CA THR A 162 -4.34 0.65 -7.06
C THR A 162 -3.69 -0.70 -7.33
N THR A 163 -3.84 -1.64 -6.40
CA THR A 163 -3.19 -2.95 -6.52
C THR A 163 -3.89 -3.88 -7.49
N GLY A 164 -5.20 -3.69 -7.72
CA GLY A 164 -6.05 -4.65 -8.44
C GLY A 164 -6.14 -6.02 -7.75
N ASN A 165 -5.67 -6.13 -6.51
CA ASN A 165 -5.55 -7.38 -5.77
C ASN A 165 -6.73 -7.53 -4.78
N PRO A 166 -7.62 -8.52 -4.96
CA PRO A 166 -8.77 -8.74 -4.08
C PRO A 166 -8.41 -9.18 -2.65
N VAL A 167 -7.12 -9.44 -2.39
CA VAL A 167 -6.59 -9.81 -1.07
C VAL A 167 -6.18 -8.58 -0.25
N VAL A 168 -6.16 -7.38 -0.85
CA VAL A 168 -5.93 -6.10 -0.17
C VAL A 168 -7.28 -5.40 0.02
N ASP A 169 -7.65 -5.13 1.26
CA ASP A 169 -8.99 -4.65 1.61
C ASP A 169 -9.11 -3.13 1.54
N TYR A 170 -8.07 -2.42 2.01
CA TYR A 170 -8.11 -0.96 2.15
C TYR A 170 -6.92 -0.25 1.51
N PHE A 171 -7.18 0.88 0.89
CA PHE A 171 -6.16 1.86 0.51
C PHE A 171 -6.25 3.04 1.49
N ILE A 172 -5.20 3.25 2.26
CA ILE A 172 -5.12 4.35 3.22
C ILE A 172 -4.63 5.59 2.49
N SER A 173 -5.46 6.64 2.47
CA SER A 173 -5.21 7.89 1.76
C SER A 173 -5.55 9.12 2.61
N SER A 174 -5.26 10.29 2.05
CA SER A 174 -5.66 11.59 2.57
C SER A 174 -6.92 12.07 1.87
N GLU A 175 -7.79 12.79 2.58
CA GLU A 175 -8.97 13.43 1.98
C GLU A 175 -8.60 14.40 0.84
N TYR A 176 -7.36 14.90 0.83
CA TYR A 176 -6.86 15.79 -0.22
C TYR A 176 -6.30 15.06 -1.46
N PHE A 177 -6.20 13.73 -1.42
CA PHE A 177 -5.65 12.92 -2.52
C PHE A 177 -6.74 12.20 -3.33
N VAL A 178 -8.01 12.38 -2.96
CA VAL A 178 -9.16 11.81 -3.65
C VAL A 178 -10.07 12.94 -4.07
N SER A 179 -10.60 12.84 -5.28
CA SER A 179 -11.39 13.89 -5.93
C SER A 179 -12.64 13.29 -6.54
N ASP A 180 -13.80 13.81 -6.16
CA ASP A 180 -15.08 13.43 -6.76
C ASP A 180 -15.28 14.06 -8.16
N PHE A 181 -14.37 14.97 -8.58
CA PHE A 181 -14.50 15.74 -9.82
C PHE A 181 -14.36 14.92 -11.11
N PHE A 182 -13.76 13.73 -11.06
CA PHE A 182 -13.52 12.90 -12.26
C PHE A 182 -14.52 11.75 -12.44
N ASP A 183 -15.42 11.54 -11.47
CA ASP A 183 -16.48 10.51 -11.53
C ASP A 183 -17.79 11.04 -12.13
N SER A 184 -17.89 12.34 -12.44
CA SER A 184 -19.08 12.89 -13.09
C SER A 184 -19.07 12.56 -14.59
N ASP A 185 -20.09 11.83 -15.04
CA ASP A 185 -20.42 11.60 -16.47
C ASP A 185 -20.59 12.91 -17.29
N ASP A 186 -20.56 14.07 -16.63
CA ASP A 186 -20.60 15.41 -17.22
C ASP A 186 -19.25 15.93 -17.74
N ASN A 187 -18.16 15.16 -17.64
CA ASN A 187 -16.96 15.50 -18.41
C ASN A 187 -17.23 15.13 -19.87
N PRO A 188 -17.38 16.11 -20.80
CA PRO A 188 -17.83 15.81 -22.15
C PRO A 188 -16.78 14.90 -22.80
N ARG A 189 -17.14 13.62 -22.94
CA ARG A 189 -16.49 12.71 -23.87
C ARG A 189 -16.67 13.36 -25.23
N ASP A 190 -15.62 13.99 -25.74
CA ASP A 190 -15.60 14.66 -27.04
C ASP A 190 -15.60 13.62 -28.18
N ASP A 191 -16.44 12.59 -28.06
CA ASP A 191 -16.65 11.52 -29.05
C ASP A 191 -17.62 11.98 -30.17
N LYS A 192 -17.90 13.28 -30.26
CA LYS A 192 -18.76 13.88 -31.30
C LYS A 192 -18.09 15.07 -31.97
N ASN A 193 -16.88 14.90 -32.48
CA ASN A 193 -16.43 15.78 -33.56
C ASN A 193 -15.42 15.12 -34.49
N ASP A 194 -15.81 13.98 -35.08
CA ASP A 194 -15.14 13.43 -36.25
C ASP A 194 -15.64 14.17 -37.51
N SER A 195 -15.33 15.47 -37.58
CA SER A 195 -15.41 16.25 -38.82
C SER A 195 -14.37 17.36 -38.80
N ALA A 196 -13.34 17.14 -39.61
CA ALA A 196 -12.43 18.07 -40.29
C ALA A 196 -12.19 19.46 -39.67
N ASP A 197 -10.90 19.80 -39.58
CA ASP A 197 -10.31 21.10 -39.26
C ASP A 197 -10.24 21.50 -37.78
N LYS A 198 -9.14 21.08 -37.14
CA LYS A 198 -8.34 21.95 -36.25
C LYS A 198 -6.93 21.40 -36.09
N LYS A 199 -6.00 21.96 -36.87
CA LYS A 199 -4.57 21.99 -36.52
C LYS A 199 -4.37 22.95 -35.35
N ASP A 200 -3.47 22.57 -34.46
CA ASP A 200 -2.83 23.41 -33.43
C ASP A 200 -3.66 23.75 -32.18
N SER A 201 -3.92 22.74 -31.36
CA SER A 201 -3.87 22.90 -29.90
C SER A 201 -3.38 21.59 -29.31
N ALA A 202 -2.29 21.64 -28.54
CA ALA A 202 -1.70 20.49 -27.86
C ALA A 202 -2.79 19.63 -27.21
N ASP A 203 -2.83 18.35 -27.60
CA ASP A 203 -3.66 17.31 -27.00
C ASP A 203 -3.60 17.44 -25.48
N THR A 204 -4.64 18.01 -24.91
CA THR A 204 -4.72 18.28 -23.47
C THR A 204 -5.00 16.92 -22.86
N PHE A 205 -3.97 16.32 -22.25
CA PHE A 205 -4.02 15.01 -21.60
C PHE A 205 -5.34 14.84 -20.84
N ILE A 206 -6.27 14.07 -21.41
CA ILE A 206 -7.50 13.69 -20.74
C ILE A 206 -7.05 12.72 -19.65
N HIS A 207 -6.92 13.22 -18.42
CA HIS A 207 -6.68 12.37 -17.26
C HIS A 207 -7.89 11.46 -17.12
N HIS A 208 -7.76 10.20 -17.56
CA HIS A 208 -8.76 9.20 -17.30
C HIS A 208 -8.82 8.99 -15.78
N GLY A 209 -10.01 9.12 -15.19
CA GLY A 209 -10.19 8.84 -13.77
C GLY A 209 -9.62 7.45 -13.44
N THR A 210 -8.75 7.39 -12.44
CA THR A 210 -8.17 6.13 -11.95
C THR A 210 -8.99 5.65 -10.76
N HIS A 211 -9.49 4.42 -10.84
CA HIS A 211 -10.33 3.84 -9.80
C HIS A 211 -9.51 2.99 -8.80
N PHE A 212 -9.98 2.89 -7.56
CA PHE A 212 -9.41 1.96 -6.58
C PHE A 212 -10.16 0.62 -6.59
N SER A 213 -9.42 -0.50 -6.48
CA SER A 213 -10.01 -1.79 -6.15
C SER A 213 -10.34 -1.93 -4.66
N GLU A 214 -9.59 -1.23 -3.82
CA GLU A 214 -9.64 -1.28 -2.38
C GLU A 214 -10.67 -0.28 -1.85
N GLN A 215 -11.19 -0.52 -0.64
CA GLN A 215 -11.97 0.49 0.07
C GLN A 215 -11.05 1.63 0.53
N VAL A 216 -11.39 2.87 0.20
CA VAL A 216 -10.54 4.01 0.55
C VAL A 216 -10.83 4.47 1.98
N VAL A 217 -9.79 4.51 2.81
CA VAL A 217 -9.85 5.09 4.16
C VAL A 217 -9.18 6.46 4.12
N LEU A 218 -9.98 7.52 4.30
CA LEU A 218 -9.52 8.90 4.26
C LEU A 218 -9.22 9.41 5.68
N PHE A 219 -7.96 9.74 5.93
CA PHE A 219 -7.56 10.42 7.16
C PHE A 219 -7.68 11.93 6.99
N ARG A 220 -8.41 12.55 7.91
CA ARG A 220 -8.45 14.01 8.03
C ARG A 220 -7.15 14.51 8.65
N GLY A 221 -6.54 15.52 8.04
CA GLY A 221 -5.34 16.16 8.58
C GLY A 221 -4.00 15.46 8.27
N LEU A 222 -3.94 14.54 7.31
CA LEU A 222 -2.66 14.09 6.70
C LEU A 222 -2.07 15.11 5.71
N GLY A 223 -2.58 16.34 5.69
CA GLY A 223 -2.07 17.44 4.88
C GLY A 223 -1.05 18.30 5.63
N THR A 224 0.06 18.63 4.97
CA THR A 224 0.93 19.73 5.38
C THR A 224 0.42 21.01 4.74
N PHE A 225 0.00 21.97 5.56
CA PHE A 225 -0.47 23.27 5.07
C PHE A 225 0.72 24.22 4.91
N PHE A 226 0.98 24.67 3.68
CA PHE A 226 1.95 25.72 3.41
C PHE A 226 1.21 27.05 3.37
N THR A 227 1.49 27.93 4.33
CA THR A 227 1.04 29.32 4.26
C THR A 227 2.04 30.13 3.44
N GLN A 228 1.57 30.86 2.44
CA GLN A 228 2.41 31.78 1.69
C GLN A 228 3.04 32.80 2.66
N VAL A 229 4.35 33.02 2.53
CA VAL A 229 5.01 34.09 3.29
C VAL A 229 4.51 35.42 2.74
N PRO A 230 3.99 36.34 3.57
CA PRO A 230 3.54 37.64 3.10
C PRO A 230 4.68 38.38 2.38
N GLY A 231 4.45 38.81 1.13
CA GLY A 231 5.40 39.61 0.35
C GLY A 231 6.27 38.84 -0.66
N SER A 232 6.13 37.52 -0.76
CA SER A 232 6.77 36.73 -1.83
C SER A 232 5.76 36.45 -2.95
N VAL A 233 5.65 37.40 -3.88
CA VAL A 233 5.18 37.17 -5.26
C VAL A 233 6.31 37.71 -6.14
N ILE A 234 6.88 36.85 -6.98
CA ILE A 234 7.75 37.26 -8.10
C ILE A 234 6.87 37.29 -9.33
#